data_AF-A0A0Q7C5A5-F1
#
_entry.id   AF-A0A0Q7C5A5-F1
#
_cell.length_a   1.000
_cell.length_b   1.000
_cell.length_c   1.000
_cell.angle_alpha   90.00
_cell.angle_beta   90.00
_cell.angle_gamma   90.00
#
_symmetry.space_group_name_H-M   'P 1'
#
loop_
_entity.id
_entity.type
_entity.pdbx_description
1 polymer ?
#
loop_
_entity_poly.entity_id
_entity_poly.type
_entity_poly.pdbx_seq_one_letter_code
_entity_poly.pdbx_strand_id
1 'polypeptide(L)'
;MNVQDAIATRRSVRDFLDTPVPGNVILMLQNVMLRGEGLDSCPQECWAIYPQTVGRFIALPPERMLFTGMAIGYANRSRPLDALVTERAPLADVAEFVGI
;
A
#
# COMPACT_ATOMS: atom_id res chain seq x y z
N MET A 1 22.42 2.84 -1.07
CA MET A 1 21.24 3.60 -0.61
C MET A 1 20.46 2.63 0.24
N ASN A 2 20.45 2.80 1.57
CA ASN A 2 19.76 1.84 2.44
C ASN A 2 18.24 2.08 2.36
N VAL A 3 17.41 1.16 2.87
CA VAL A 3 15.95 1.29 2.80
C VAL A 3 15.43 2.52 3.55
N GLN A 4 16.10 2.94 4.63
CA GLN A 4 15.74 4.16 5.36
C GLN A 4 16.00 5.40 4.51
N ASP A 5 17.10 5.45 3.75
CA ASP A 5 17.42 6.50 2.80
C ASP A 5 16.40 6.52 1.65
N ALA A 6 15.98 5.35 1.15
CA ALA A 6 14.95 5.26 0.10
C ALA A 6 13.58 5.74 0.58
N ILE A 7 13.22 5.47 1.84
CA ILE A 7 12.00 5.98 2.48
C ILE A 7 12.13 7.49 2.74
N ALA A 8 13.26 7.96 3.26
CA ALA A 8 13.50 9.36 3.61
C ALA A 8 13.68 10.27 2.38
N THR A 9 14.20 9.74 1.28
CA THR A 9 14.34 10.45 -0.02
C THR A 9 13.09 10.34 -0.87
N ARG A 10 12.08 9.56 -0.45
CA ARG A 10 10.77 9.53 -1.09
C ARG A 10 10.15 10.91 -0.95
N ARG A 11 10.32 11.75 -1.97
CA ARG A 11 9.56 12.99 -2.13
C ARG A 11 8.13 12.62 -2.46
N SER A 12 7.35 12.33 -1.42
CA SER A 12 5.91 12.37 -1.51
C SER A 12 5.52 13.83 -1.69
N VAL A 13 4.83 14.17 -2.79
CA VAL A 13 4.14 15.46 -2.94
C VAL A 13 2.92 15.59 -2.02
N ARG A 14 2.81 14.71 -1.02
CA ARG A 14 1.62 14.51 -0.19
C ARG A 14 2.03 14.77 1.26
N ASP A 15 1.39 15.77 1.84
CA ASP A 15 1.45 16.09 3.26
C ASP A 15 0.57 15.08 4.01
N PHE A 16 1.17 14.24 4.83
CA PHE A 16 0.45 13.21 5.59
C PHE A 16 0.09 13.74 6.96
N LEU A 17 -1.05 13.29 7.49
CA LEU A 17 -1.37 13.56 8.90
C LEU A 17 -0.31 12.90 9.79
N ASP A 18 0.05 13.57 10.89
CA ASP A 18 0.96 13.02 11.91
C ASP A 18 0.41 11.76 12.60
N THR A 19 -0.88 11.46 12.41
CA THR A 19 -1.53 10.30 13.02
C THR A 19 -1.19 9.02 12.24
N PRO A 20 -0.47 8.07 12.85
CA PRO A 20 -0.10 6.83 12.17
C PRO A 20 -1.33 5.95 11.94
N VAL A 21 -1.31 5.21 10.84
CA VAL A 21 -2.31 4.17 10.56
C VAL A 21 -2.05 2.98 11.48
N PRO A 22 -3.07 2.45 12.18
CA PRO A 22 -2.89 1.28 13.03
C PRO A 22 -2.33 0.08 12.25
N GLY A 23 -1.29 -0.55 12.77
CA GLY A 23 -0.58 -1.64 12.06
C GLY A 23 -1.46 -2.84 11.72
N ASN A 24 -2.49 -3.12 12.50
CA ASN A 24 -3.46 -4.18 12.21
C ASN A 24 -4.27 -3.92 10.93
N VAL A 25 -4.54 -2.66 10.58
CA VAL A 25 -5.20 -2.30 9.32
C VAL A 25 -4.30 -2.62 8.12
N ILE A 26 -2.99 -2.35 8.25
CA ILE A 26 -1.99 -2.66 7.22
C ILE A 26 -1.86 -4.17 7.05
N LEU A 27 -1.76 -4.92 8.15
CA LEU A 27 -1.71 -6.39 8.11
C LEU A 27 -2.98 -7.00 7.52
N MET A 28 -4.15 -6.45 7.83
CA MET A 28 -5.42 -6.88 7.23
C MET A 28 -5.41 -6.69 5.71
N LEU A 29 -4.93 -5.54 5.23
CA LEU A 29 -4.80 -5.25 3.80
C LEU A 29 -3.89 -6.29 3.11
N GLN A 30 -2.74 -6.57 3.71
CA GLN A 30 -1.81 -7.58 3.21
C GLN A 30 -2.41 -8.98 3.21
N ASN A 31 -3.15 -9.35 4.26
CA ASN A 31 -3.82 -10.65 4.34
C ASN A 31 -4.81 -10.82 3.17
N VAL A 32 -5.60 -9.80 2.84
CA VAL A 32 -6.50 -9.84 1.67
C VAL A 32 -5.72 -10.08 0.38
N MET A 33 -4.60 -9.38 0.19
CA MET A 33 -3.75 -9.55 -1.00
C MET A 33 -3.17 -10.96 -1.11
N LEU A 34 -2.72 -11.53 0.02
CA LEU A 34 -2.08 -12.85 0.07
C LEU A 34 -3.08 -14.01 -0.08
N ARG A 35 -4.36 -13.82 0.29
CA ARG A 35 -5.38 -14.86 0.13
C ARG A 35 -5.55 -15.28 -1.32
N GLY A 36 -5.42 -14.34 -2.27
CA GLY A 36 -5.15 -14.64 -3.67
C GLY A 36 -5.97 -15.78 -4.26
N GLU A 37 -7.29 -15.77 -4.04
CA GLU A 37 -8.26 -16.81 -4.43
C GLU A 37 -8.47 -16.85 -5.96
N GLY A 38 -7.38 -16.94 -6.73
CA GLY A 38 -7.33 -16.76 -8.17
C GLY A 38 -7.47 -15.30 -8.64
N LEU A 39 -7.49 -14.34 -7.71
CA LEU A 39 -7.64 -12.91 -7.99
C LEU A 39 -6.31 -12.16 -7.81
N ASP A 40 -6.10 -11.18 -8.69
CA ASP A 40 -5.06 -10.17 -8.57
C ASP A 40 -5.59 -8.97 -7.75
N SER A 41 -4.67 -8.22 -7.13
CA SER A 41 -5.02 -7.06 -6.31
C SER A 41 -4.03 -5.91 -6.46
N CYS A 42 -4.50 -4.69 -6.25
CA CYS A 42 -3.67 -3.48 -6.26
C CYS A 42 -4.09 -2.57 -5.09
N PRO A 43 -3.29 -2.49 -4.01
CA PRO A 43 -3.53 -1.52 -2.94
C PRO A 43 -3.24 -0.11 -3.43
N GLN A 44 -4.17 0.81 -3.20
CA GLN A 44 -4.17 2.14 -3.78
C GLN A 44 -4.38 3.20 -2.71
N GLU A 45 -3.31 3.88 -2.31
CA GLU A 45 -3.43 5.00 -1.38
C GLU A 45 -4.05 6.26 -2.04
N CYS A 46 -4.11 6.31 -3.37
CA CYS A 46 -4.57 7.49 -4.11
C CYS A 46 -6.00 7.94 -3.75
N TRP A 47 -6.84 7.04 -3.22
CA TRP A 47 -8.18 7.38 -2.75
C TRP A 47 -8.18 8.35 -1.55
N ALA A 48 -7.15 8.27 -0.70
CA ALA A 48 -7.00 9.13 0.47
C ALA A 48 -6.67 10.59 0.13
N ILE A 49 -6.37 10.89 -1.14
CA ILE A 49 -6.17 12.27 -1.63
C ILE A 49 -7.50 13.04 -1.64
N TYR A 50 -8.63 12.34 -1.81
CA TYR A 50 -9.96 12.96 -1.89
C TYR A 50 -10.91 12.38 -0.83
N PRO A 51 -10.53 12.44 0.47
CA PRO A 51 -11.22 11.69 1.52
C PRO A 51 -12.65 12.18 1.73
N GLN A 52 -12.90 13.48 1.53
CA GLN A 52 -14.24 14.06 1.61
C GLN A 52 -15.13 13.61 0.45
N THR A 53 -14.60 13.60 -0.78
CA THR A 53 -15.38 13.20 -1.96
C THR A 53 -15.72 11.73 -1.92
N VAL A 54 -14.72 10.88 -1.67
CA VAL A 54 -14.94 9.44 -1.54
C VAL A 54 -15.82 9.14 -0.32
N GLY A 55 -15.56 9.79 0.81
CA GLY A 55 -16.33 9.62 2.04
C GLY A 55 -17.81 9.95 1.87
N ARG A 56 -18.16 11.05 1.20
CA ARG A 56 -19.57 11.35 0.85
C ARG A 56 -20.17 10.28 -0.04
N PHE A 57 -19.44 9.80 -1.04
CA PHE A 57 -19.93 8.81 -2.00
C PHE A 57 -20.26 7.47 -1.32
N ILE A 58 -19.42 7.02 -0.38
CA ILE A 58 -19.63 5.74 0.34
C ILE A 58 -20.39 5.91 1.67
N ALA A 59 -20.89 7.11 1.97
CA ALA A 59 -21.51 7.46 3.26
C ALA A 59 -20.62 7.07 4.46
N LEU A 60 -19.34 7.44 4.41
CA LEU A 60 -18.36 7.16 5.46
C LEU A 60 -18.76 7.87 6.77
N PRO A 61 -18.87 7.14 7.90
CA PRO A 61 -19.13 7.75 9.20
C PRO A 61 -18.05 8.76 9.61
N PRO A 62 -18.41 9.86 10.30
CA PRO A 62 -17.47 10.93 10.64
C PRO A 62 -16.34 10.49 11.59
N GLU A 63 -16.54 9.43 12.36
CA GLU A 63 -15.54 8.84 13.25
C GLU A 63 -14.55 7.91 12.54
N ARG A 64 -14.70 7.68 11.22
CA ARG A 64 -13.81 6.83 10.42
C ARG A 64 -12.99 7.65 9.45
N MET A 65 -11.74 7.24 9.28
CA MET A 65 -10.81 7.82 8.32
C MET A 65 -10.65 6.90 7.11
N LEU A 66 -10.71 7.47 5.90
CA LEU A 66 -10.35 6.76 4.67
C LEU A 66 -8.83 6.71 4.54
N PHE A 67 -8.25 5.56 4.84
CA PHE A 67 -6.81 5.33 4.68
C PHE A 67 -6.42 4.96 3.25
N THR A 68 -7.11 3.98 2.65
CA THR A 68 -6.72 3.41 1.35
C THR A 68 -7.92 2.71 0.69
N GLY A 69 -7.74 2.32 -0.56
CA GLY A 69 -8.63 1.41 -1.27
C GLY A 69 -7.85 0.28 -1.93
N MET A 70 -8.53 -0.70 -2.51
CA MET A 70 -7.91 -1.81 -3.21
C MET A 70 -8.76 -2.24 -4.40
N ALA A 71 -8.18 -2.23 -5.59
CA ALA A 71 -8.78 -2.91 -6.73
C ALA A 71 -8.51 -4.42 -6.61
N ILE A 72 -9.54 -5.24 -6.86
CA ILE A 72 -9.47 -6.70 -6.83
C ILE A 72 -10.20 -7.24 -8.07
N GLY A 73 -9.58 -8.19 -8.78
CA GLY A 73 -10.16 -8.77 -9.99
C GLY A 73 -9.18 -9.68 -10.72
N TYR A 74 -9.51 -10.08 -11.94
CA TYR A 74 -8.58 -10.82 -12.79
C TYR A 74 -7.71 -9.85 -13.59
N ALA A 75 -6.38 -10.00 -13.51
CA ALA A 75 -5.47 -9.16 -14.27
C ALA A 75 -5.61 -9.38 -15.78
N ASN A 76 -5.48 -8.30 -16.54
CA ASN A 76 -5.47 -8.37 -17.98
C ASN A 76 -4.03 -8.50 -18.49
N ARG A 77 -3.56 -9.75 -18.56
CA ARG A 77 -2.18 -10.08 -18.95
C ARG A 77 -1.78 -9.64 -20.37
N SER A 78 -2.70 -9.10 -21.17
CA SER A 78 -2.37 -8.46 -22.46
C SER A 78 -1.86 -7.02 -22.30
N ARG A 79 -1.97 -6.41 -21.11
CA ARG A 79 -1.51 -5.05 -20.83
C ARG A 79 -0.02 -5.06 -20.48
N PRO A 80 0.83 -4.24 -21.15
CA PRO A 80 2.27 -4.18 -20.83
C PRO A 80 2.57 -3.81 -19.37
N LEU A 81 1.70 -3.02 -18.73
CA LEU A 81 1.86 -2.63 -17.32
C LEU A 81 1.82 -3.84 -16.37
N ASP A 82 1.03 -4.87 -16.70
CA ASP A 82 0.89 -6.07 -15.87
C ASP A 82 2.11 -7.01 -15.98
N ALA A 83 3.06 -6.71 -16.89
CA ALA A 83 4.34 -7.40 -16.99
C ALA A 83 5.47 -6.71 -16.19
N LEU A 84 5.19 -5.56 -15.54
CA LEU A 84 6.17 -4.86 -14.73
C LEU A 84 6.57 -5.69 -13.51
N VAL A 85 7.84 -6.06 -13.45
CA VAL A 85 8.44 -6.68 -12.26
C VAL A 85 9.16 -5.59 -11.47
N THR A 86 8.68 -5.31 -10.28
CA THR A 86 9.31 -4.36 -9.36
C THR A 86 10.54 -4.96 -8.69
N GLU A 87 11.63 -4.20 -8.60
CA GLU A 87 12.81 -4.60 -7.85
C GLU A 87 12.55 -4.67 -6.33
N ARG A 88 13.39 -5.41 -5.61
CA ARG A 88 13.42 -5.46 -4.14
C ARG A 88 14.84 -5.21 -3.68
N ALA A 89 15.00 -4.53 -2.53
CA ALA A 89 16.30 -4.30 -1.93
C ALA A 89 16.99 -5.65 -1.61
N PRO A 90 18.31 -5.78 -1.80
CA PRO A 90 19.07 -6.93 -1.36
C PRO A 90 18.87 -7.24 0.13
N LEU A 91 18.98 -8.51 0.52
CA LEU A 91 18.79 -8.94 1.91
C LEU A 91 19.72 -8.19 2.89
N ALA A 92 20.96 -7.94 2.48
CA ALA A 92 21.95 -7.22 3.30
C ALA A 92 21.55 -5.76 3.60
N ASP A 93 20.61 -5.18 2.85
CA ASP A 93 20.13 -3.81 3.09
C ASP A 93 18.93 -3.77 4.07
N VAL A 94 18.33 -4.93 4.39
CA VAL A 94 17.07 -5.01 5.17
C VAL A 94 17.14 -5.94 6.37
N ALA A 95 18.18 -6.76 6.50
CA ALA A 95 18.31 -7.70 7.61
C ALA A 95 19.78 -7.89 8.04
N GLU A 96 19.99 -8.04 9.34
CA GLU A 96 21.25 -8.44 9.95
C GLU A 96 21.07 -9.78 10.66
N PHE A 97 22.02 -10.70 10.46
CA PHE A 97 22.01 -12.00 11.12
C PHE A 97 22.98 -11.97 12.29
N VAL A 98 22.44 -12.02 13.50
CA VAL A 98 23.23 -12.13 14.73
C VAL A 98 23.29 -13.61 15.11
N GLY A 99 24.50 -14.16 15.14
CA GLY A 99 24.74 -15.53 15.59
C GLY A 99 24.36 -15.73 17.06
N ILE A 100 24.21 -17.00 17.46
CA ILE A 100 24.03 -17.40 18.86
C ILE A 100 25.40 -17.49 19.54
#